data_AF-A0A534MIH7-F1
#
_entry.id   AF-A0A534MIH7-F1
#
_cell.length_a   1.000
_cell.length_b   1.000
_cell.length_c   1.000
_cell.angle_alpha   90.00
_cell.angle_beta   90.00
_cell.angle_gamma   90.00
#
_symmetry.space_group_name_H-M   'P 1'
#
loop_
_entity.id
_entity.type
_entity.pdbx_description
1 polymer ?
#
loop_
_entity_poly.entity_id
_entity_poly.type
_entity_poly.pdbx_seq_one_letter_code
_entity_poly.pdbx_strand_id
1 'polypeptide(L)'
;WFVQLQWIMWYGFLLSYVLMVILFLTTSNAAFTQRYDIASNFVAGGSGAYKAILDNAVANGFTSTRTVSIMGTILVTPVALTSLGWVGYAQEQAGEIQGAQSLKNQMFINFGGGVVSMIMMAVLGLVVVRTVDQNWLSAAAYAAGAYNPAIPAPAIPPWFSSLAIMLTDSPILLFLMIIGIMLNAIQVVFNVIVGWTRVAVAMSIDGVLPKFVSHVSPRTHTPVYAHVIFLILGGYVFAYVYNLVPNYQIYTLAVTAVATIMYIGTALGGAVFPWTRKEVYRTAPISKYKVGPIPLITICGVIAAAFSATMLYFFLTVPFLVNVDFSNLGYSGNLFLYVVVAIFFGWVAYYFVRRAYLRRIGIDLDLAYKEIPPI
;
A
#
# COMPACT_ATOMS: atom_id res chain seq x y z
N TRP A 1 15.94 -10.35 -17.45
CA TRP A 1 14.85 -11.31 -17.19
C TRP A 1 13.72 -10.75 -16.34
N PHE A 2 13.94 -10.36 -15.07
CA PHE A 2 12.85 -9.84 -14.22
C PHE A 2 12.11 -8.63 -14.82
N VAL A 3 12.84 -7.62 -15.30
CA VAL A 3 12.27 -6.44 -15.97
C VAL A 3 11.48 -6.80 -17.24
N GLN A 4 11.86 -7.88 -17.94
CA GLN A 4 11.13 -8.36 -19.12
C GLN A 4 9.81 -9.06 -18.73
N LEU A 5 9.80 -9.78 -17.61
CA LEU A 5 8.58 -10.40 -17.06
C LEU A 5 7.61 -9.35 -16.52
N GLN A 6 8.11 -8.25 -15.95
CA GLN A 6 7.27 -7.14 -15.51
C GLN A 6 6.43 -6.54 -16.66
N TRP A 7 6.96 -6.50 -17.89
CA TRP A 7 6.18 -6.05 -19.05
C TRP A 7 4.97 -6.96 -19.32
N ILE A 8 5.16 -8.28 -19.28
CA ILE A 8 4.07 -9.25 -19.47
C ILE A 8 3.01 -9.07 -18.38
N MET A 9 3.43 -8.90 -17.12
CA MET A 9 2.53 -8.66 -16.01
C MET A 9 1.78 -7.34 -16.15
N TRP A 10 2.46 -6.28 -16.58
CA TRP A 10 1.88 -4.97 -16.82
C TRP A 10 0.83 -5.00 -17.93
N TYR A 11 1.15 -5.61 -19.08
CA TYR A 11 0.20 -5.73 -20.19
C TYR A 11 -0.98 -6.65 -19.83
N GLY A 12 -0.73 -7.74 -19.08
CA GLY A 12 -1.80 -8.61 -18.59
C GLY A 12 -2.76 -7.87 -17.64
N PHE A 13 -2.21 -7.08 -16.72
CA PHE A 13 -3.01 -6.22 -15.85
C PHE A 13 -3.77 -5.15 -16.64
N LEU A 14 -3.12 -4.46 -17.58
CA LEU A 14 -3.76 -3.45 -18.42
C LEU A 14 -4.92 -4.03 -19.24
N LEU A 15 -4.75 -5.23 -19.79
CA LEU A 15 -5.81 -5.91 -20.51
C LEU A 15 -7.01 -6.16 -19.60
N SER A 16 -6.78 -6.73 -18.42
CA SER A 16 -7.85 -6.95 -17.43
C SER A 16 -8.51 -5.64 -17.01
N TYR A 17 -7.73 -4.59 -16.73
CA TYR A 17 -8.23 -3.27 -16.38
C TYR A 17 -9.13 -2.68 -17.49
N VAL A 18 -8.69 -2.71 -18.75
CA VAL A 18 -9.46 -2.21 -19.88
C VAL A 18 -10.75 -3.01 -20.07
N LEU A 19 -10.70 -4.34 -19.93
CA LEU A 19 -11.88 -5.18 -20.01
C LEU A 19 -12.89 -4.84 -18.91
N MET A 20 -12.44 -4.64 -17.67
CA MET A 20 -13.33 -4.20 -16.57
C MET A 20 -13.96 -2.84 -16.88
N VAL A 21 -13.17 -1.86 -17.33
CA VAL A 21 -13.68 -0.52 -17.68
C VAL A 21 -14.73 -0.62 -18.79
N ILE A 22 -14.49 -1.43 -19.83
CA ILE A 22 -15.45 -1.63 -20.91
C ILE A 22 -16.73 -2.28 -20.38
N LEU A 23 -16.63 -3.35 -19.59
CA LEU A 23 -17.78 -4.06 -19.03
C LEU A 23 -18.64 -3.14 -18.15
N PHE A 24 -18.03 -2.34 -17.28
CA PHE A 24 -18.78 -1.36 -16.51
C PHE A 24 -19.39 -0.27 -17.41
N LEU A 25 -18.69 0.21 -18.44
CA LEU A 25 -19.23 1.23 -19.35
C LEU A 25 -20.43 0.74 -20.18
N THR A 26 -20.45 -0.54 -20.56
CA THR A 26 -21.51 -1.13 -21.39
C THR A 26 -22.68 -1.67 -20.57
N THR A 27 -22.51 -1.87 -19.26
CA THR A 27 -23.56 -2.39 -18.39
C THR A 27 -24.42 -1.26 -17.82
N SER A 28 -25.73 -1.36 -17.96
CA SER A 28 -26.68 -0.44 -17.32
C SER A 28 -26.89 -0.80 -15.84
N ASN A 29 -27.33 0.15 -15.01
CA ASN A 29 -27.61 -0.11 -13.59
C ASN A 29 -28.68 -1.19 -13.36
N ALA A 30 -29.70 -1.26 -14.24
CA ALA A 30 -30.71 -2.30 -14.19
C ALA A 30 -30.12 -3.69 -14.49
N ALA A 31 -29.27 -3.79 -15.52
CA ALA A 31 -28.56 -5.03 -15.85
C ALA A 31 -27.60 -5.44 -14.73
N PHE A 32 -26.91 -4.48 -14.12
CA PHE A 32 -26.04 -4.73 -12.97
C PHE A 32 -26.80 -5.35 -11.79
N THR A 33 -27.95 -4.77 -11.42
CA THR A 33 -28.78 -5.26 -10.30
C THR A 33 -29.18 -6.72 -10.52
N GLN A 34 -29.65 -7.04 -11.73
CA GLN A 34 -30.03 -8.41 -12.09
C GLN A 34 -28.82 -9.36 -12.04
N ARG A 35 -27.66 -8.94 -12.56
CA ARG A 35 -26.43 -9.74 -12.54
C ARG A 35 -25.93 -9.99 -11.12
N TYR A 36 -26.00 -8.99 -10.24
CA TYR A 36 -25.66 -9.11 -8.84
C TYR A 36 -26.56 -10.12 -8.12
N ASP A 37 -27.87 -10.06 -8.36
CA ASP A 37 -28.82 -10.99 -7.75
C ASP A 37 -28.60 -12.43 -8.23
N ILE A 38 -28.33 -12.64 -9.52
CA ILE A 38 -27.99 -13.96 -10.07
C ILE A 38 -26.71 -14.50 -9.42
N ALA A 39 -25.65 -13.69 -9.38
CA ALA A 39 -24.37 -14.11 -8.83
C ALA A 39 -24.46 -14.36 -7.31
N SER A 40 -25.22 -13.53 -6.58
CA SER A 40 -25.43 -13.70 -5.14
C SER A 40 -26.25 -14.95 -4.84
N ASN A 41 -27.28 -15.26 -5.65
CA ASN A 41 -28.04 -16.50 -5.53
C ASN A 41 -27.15 -17.73 -5.76
N PHE A 42 -26.23 -17.66 -6.72
CA PHE A 42 -25.28 -18.75 -6.97
C PHE A 42 -24.33 -19.00 -5.78
N VAL A 43 -23.86 -17.94 -5.11
CA VAL A 43 -22.87 -18.05 -4.02
C VAL A 43 -23.50 -18.36 -2.66
N ALA A 44 -24.60 -17.69 -2.31
CA ALA A 44 -25.18 -17.71 -0.96
C ALA A 44 -26.64 -18.20 -0.93
N GLY A 45 -27.29 -18.38 -2.08
CA GLY A 45 -28.71 -18.66 -2.17
C GLY A 45 -29.60 -17.44 -1.88
N GLY A 46 -30.79 -17.39 -2.49
CA GLY A 46 -31.80 -16.34 -2.25
C GLY A 46 -32.07 -15.45 -3.45
N SER A 47 -33.00 -14.48 -3.31
CA SER A 47 -33.38 -13.54 -4.37
C SER A 47 -33.37 -12.10 -3.86
N GLY A 48 -33.04 -11.14 -4.72
CA GLY A 48 -33.06 -9.71 -4.40
C GLY A 48 -31.95 -9.26 -3.43
N ALA A 49 -30.79 -9.90 -3.47
CA ALA A 49 -29.64 -9.59 -2.61
C ALA A 49 -29.21 -8.11 -2.73
N TYR A 50 -29.27 -7.53 -3.93
CA TYR A 50 -28.92 -6.13 -4.16
C TYR A 50 -29.78 -5.20 -3.31
N LYS A 51 -31.11 -5.38 -3.35
CA LYS A 51 -32.06 -4.56 -2.58
C LYS A 51 -31.97 -4.85 -1.09
N ALA A 52 -31.81 -6.12 -0.69
CA ALA A 52 -31.67 -6.51 0.70
C ALA A 52 -30.48 -5.83 1.39
N ILE A 53 -29.34 -5.64 0.71
CA ILE A 53 -28.19 -4.92 1.27
C ILE A 53 -28.55 -3.47 1.58
N LEU A 54 -29.20 -2.79 0.63
CA LEU A 54 -29.59 -1.39 0.81
C LEU A 54 -30.63 -1.24 1.93
N ASP A 55 -31.68 -2.06 1.92
CA ASP A 55 -32.76 -1.99 2.91
C ASP A 55 -32.24 -2.28 4.32
N ASN A 56 -31.37 -3.30 4.48
CA ASN A 56 -30.75 -3.62 5.76
C ASN A 56 -29.81 -2.51 6.25
N ALA A 57 -29.03 -1.90 5.36
CA ALA A 57 -28.17 -0.80 5.75
C ALA A 57 -29.00 0.40 6.24
N VAL A 58 -30.05 0.77 5.51
CA VAL A 58 -30.95 1.88 5.87
C VAL A 58 -31.66 1.61 7.20
N ALA A 59 -32.16 0.39 7.40
CA ALA A 59 -32.78 -0.02 8.67
C ALA A 59 -31.81 0.09 9.86
N ASN A 60 -30.50 -0.08 9.63
CA ASN A 60 -29.44 0.02 10.63
C ASN A 60 -28.76 1.41 10.65
N GLY A 61 -29.46 2.46 10.19
CA GLY A 61 -29.04 3.85 10.35
C GLY A 61 -28.20 4.42 9.20
N PHE A 62 -28.02 3.70 8.08
CA PHE A 62 -27.38 4.27 6.90
C PHE A 62 -28.28 5.33 6.25
N THR A 63 -27.83 6.58 6.23
CA THR A 63 -28.48 7.65 5.48
C THR A 63 -27.88 7.76 4.08
N SER A 64 -28.69 7.48 3.06
CA SER A 64 -28.32 7.76 1.67
C SER A 64 -28.25 9.26 1.47
N THR A 65 -27.05 9.81 1.32
CA THR A 65 -26.86 11.22 1.02
C THR A 65 -25.78 11.37 -0.03
N ARG A 66 -26.19 11.77 -1.25
CA ARG A 66 -25.28 12.08 -2.35
C ARG A 66 -24.83 13.53 -2.26
N THR A 67 -24.13 13.89 -1.20
CA THR A 67 -23.54 15.23 -1.06
C THR A 67 -22.06 15.19 -1.41
N VAL A 68 -21.64 16.07 -2.32
CA VAL A 68 -20.22 16.34 -2.53
C VAL A 68 -19.70 17.08 -1.30
N SER A 69 -19.03 16.34 -0.42
CA SER A 69 -18.41 16.91 0.78
C SER A 69 -16.91 16.99 0.57
N ILE A 70 -16.36 18.21 0.52
CA ILE A 70 -14.91 18.43 0.49
C ILE A 70 -14.25 17.76 1.70
N MET A 71 -14.90 17.85 2.86
CA MET A 71 -14.41 17.19 4.07
C MET A 71 -14.44 15.66 3.93
N GLY A 72 -15.52 15.10 3.35
CA GLY A 72 -15.60 13.67 3.03
C GLY A 72 -14.46 13.22 2.12
N THR A 73 -14.15 13.98 1.07
CA THR A 73 -13.02 13.70 0.16
C THR A 73 -11.67 13.74 0.91
N ILE A 74 -11.47 14.72 1.78
CA ILE A 74 -10.25 14.80 2.61
C ILE A 74 -10.14 13.58 3.53
N LEU A 75 -11.24 13.14 4.15
CA LEU A 75 -11.25 11.98 5.05
C LEU A 75 -11.05 10.63 4.33
N VAL A 76 -11.30 10.55 3.02
CA VAL A 76 -10.99 9.37 2.18
C VAL A 76 -9.55 9.42 1.65
N THR A 77 -8.88 10.57 1.71
CA THR A 77 -7.50 10.74 1.23
C THR A 77 -6.49 9.78 1.88
N PRO A 78 -6.57 9.42 3.18
CA PRO A 78 -5.74 8.37 3.76
C PRO A 78 -5.89 7.02 3.06
N VAL A 79 -7.09 6.65 2.61
CA VAL A 79 -7.33 5.42 1.84
C VAL A 79 -6.72 5.52 0.44
N ALA A 80 -6.80 6.69 -0.20
CA ALA A 80 -6.12 6.90 -1.48
C ALA A 80 -4.59 6.83 -1.32
N LEU A 81 -4.05 7.35 -0.21
CA LEU A 81 -2.62 7.25 0.13
C LEU A 81 -2.18 5.79 0.29
N THR A 82 -3.04 4.91 0.84
CA THR A 82 -2.70 3.48 0.97
C THR A 82 -2.47 2.83 -0.39
N SER A 83 -3.08 3.33 -1.46
CA SER A 83 -2.97 2.76 -2.79
C SER A 83 -1.90 3.45 -3.64
N LEU A 84 -1.79 4.78 -3.53
CA LEU A 84 -0.87 5.59 -4.35
C LEU A 84 0.52 5.79 -3.72
N GLY A 85 0.67 5.58 -2.42
CA GLY A 85 1.95 5.77 -1.71
C GLY A 85 3.07 4.83 -2.19
N TRP A 86 2.70 3.63 -2.67
CA TRP A 86 3.65 2.59 -3.08
C TRP A 86 4.52 2.96 -4.29
N VAL A 87 4.22 4.05 -4.99
CA VAL A 87 5.06 4.54 -6.09
C VAL A 87 6.51 4.81 -5.63
N GLY A 88 6.70 5.16 -4.35
CA GLY A 88 8.04 5.32 -3.77
C GLY A 88 8.90 4.04 -3.76
N TYR A 89 8.29 2.85 -3.82
CA TYR A 89 9.02 1.57 -3.89
C TYR A 89 9.81 1.41 -5.20
N ALA A 90 9.48 2.19 -6.24
CA ALA A 90 10.30 2.24 -7.45
C ALA A 90 11.76 2.63 -7.16
N GLN A 91 12.03 3.32 -6.04
CA GLN A 91 13.38 3.71 -5.64
C GLN A 91 14.26 2.53 -5.22
N GLU A 92 13.67 1.45 -4.70
CA GLU A 92 14.43 0.23 -4.37
C GLU A 92 14.96 -0.45 -5.65
N GLN A 93 14.38 -0.12 -6.79
CA GLN A 93 14.78 -0.58 -8.13
C GLN A 93 15.54 0.46 -8.95
N ALA A 94 15.81 1.65 -8.37
CA ALA A 94 16.47 2.74 -9.10
C ALA A 94 17.85 2.37 -9.63
N GLY A 95 18.60 1.49 -8.96
CA GLY A 95 19.93 1.04 -9.42
C GLY A 95 19.92 0.27 -10.74
N GLU A 96 18.76 -0.28 -11.15
CA GLU A 96 18.61 -1.03 -12.41
C GLU A 96 17.98 -0.17 -13.52
N ILE A 97 17.53 1.03 -13.20
CA ILE A 97 16.89 1.92 -14.16
C ILE A 97 17.94 2.82 -14.80
N GLN A 98 18.08 2.69 -16.11
CA GLN A 98 19.01 3.51 -16.88
C GLN A 98 18.69 5.00 -16.70
N GLY A 99 19.69 5.77 -16.28
CA GLY A 99 19.55 7.22 -16.07
C GLY A 99 18.78 7.60 -14.80
N ALA A 100 18.58 6.69 -13.84
CA ALA A 100 18.02 6.98 -12.53
C ALA A 100 18.79 8.06 -11.73
N GLN A 101 20.03 8.36 -12.11
CA GLN A 101 20.83 9.45 -11.56
C GLN A 101 20.30 10.85 -11.97
N SER A 102 19.48 10.93 -13.02
CA SER A 102 18.89 12.19 -13.47
C SER A 102 17.62 12.52 -12.70
N LEU A 103 17.55 13.73 -12.14
CA LEU A 103 16.34 14.24 -11.48
C LEU A 103 15.12 14.17 -12.41
N LYS A 104 15.30 14.49 -13.70
CA LYS A 104 14.21 14.46 -14.69
C LYS A 104 13.62 13.05 -14.84
N ASN A 105 14.48 12.04 -14.90
CA ASN A 105 14.05 10.65 -15.04
C ASN A 105 13.36 10.17 -13.76
N GLN A 106 13.89 10.54 -12.59
CA GLN A 106 13.26 10.22 -11.31
C GLN A 106 11.89 10.89 -11.15
N MET A 107 11.74 12.15 -11.59
CA MET A 107 10.43 12.80 -11.62
C MET A 107 9.48 12.08 -12.59
N PHE A 108 9.93 11.70 -13.78
CA PHE A 108 9.09 10.95 -14.71
C PHE A 108 8.63 9.61 -14.15
N ILE A 109 9.53 8.85 -13.50
CA ILE A 109 9.23 7.53 -12.93
C ILE A 109 8.24 7.66 -11.76
N ASN A 110 8.55 8.48 -10.76
CA ASN A 110 7.72 8.56 -9.55
C ASN A 110 6.47 9.42 -9.78
N PHE A 111 6.61 10.63 -10.32
CA PHE A 111 5.46 11.50 -10.51
C PHE A 111 4.60 11.02 -11.68
N GLY A 112 5.21 10.64 -12.80
CA GLY A 112 4.47 10.09 -13.95
C GLY A 112 3.77 8.78 -13.61
N GLY A 113 4.44 7.86 -12.92
CA GLY A 113 3.82 6.63 -12.42
C GLY A 113 2.63 6.93 -11.50
N GLY A 114 2.79 7.84 -10.54
CA GLY A 114 1.71 8.25 -9.64
C GLY A 114 0.52 8.89 -10.36
N VAL A 115 0.76 9.76 -11.35
CA VAL A 115 -0.30 10.37 -12.15
C VAL A 115 -1.06 9.34 -12.99
N VAL A 116 -0.35 8.40 -13.63
CA VAL A 116 -0.99 7.32 -14.40
C VAL A 116 -1.85 6.44 -13.47
N SER A 117 -1.34 6.03 -12.32
CA SER A 117 -2.11 5.25 -11.34
C SER A 117 -3.31 6.03 -10.81
N MET A 118 -3.18 7.34 -10.56
CA MET A 118 -4.29 8.20 -10.16
C MET A 118 -5.38 8.25 -11.23
N ILE A 119 -5.01 8.46 -12.50
CA ILE A 119 -5.96 8.51 -13.62
C ILE A 119 -6.68 7.17 -13.77
N MET A 120 -5.95 6.05 -13.69
CA MET A 120 -6.56 4.72 -13.77
C MET A 120 -7.55 4.48 -12.62
N MET A 121 -7.17 4.84 -11.39
CA MET A 121 -8.06 4.72 -10.24
C MET A 121 -9.30 5.61 -10.37
N ALA A 122 -9.14 6.85 -10.84
CA ALA A 122 -10.23 7.79 -11.06
C ALA A 122 -11.21 7.32 -12.15
N VAL A 123 -10.68 6.86 -13.29
CA VAL A 123 -11.51 6.32 -14.39
C VAL A 123 -12.31 5.12 -13.89
N LEU A 124 -11.65 4.14 -13.26
CA LEU A 124 -12.34 2.96 -12.74
C LEU A 124 -13.41 3.33 -11.70
N GLY A 125 -13.09 4.22 -10.76
CA GLY A 125 -14.04 4.71 -9.76
C GLY A 125 -15.27 5.38 -10.39
N LEU A 126 -15.08 6.22 -11.41
CA LEU A 126 -16.17 6.89 -12.12
C LEU A 126 -17.09 5.89 -12.84
N VAL A 127 -16.52 4.90 -13.52
CA VAL A 127 -17.33 3.92 -14.26
C VAL A 127 -18.06 2.97 -13.29
N VAL A 128 -17.41 2.56 -12.19
CA VAL A 128 -18.05 1.74 -11.15
C VAL A 128 -19.22 2.50 -10.51
N VAL A 129 -19.03 3.76 -10.09
CA VAL A 129 -20.10 4.58 -9.50
C VAL A 129 -21.26 4.79 -10.48
N ARG A 130 -20.96 4.97 -11.78
CA ARG A 130 -21.98 5.07 -12.83
C ARG A 130 -22.82 3.79 -12.96
N THR A 131 -22.21 2.62 -12.78
CA THR A 131 -22.84 1.33 -13.04
C THR A 131 -23.60 0.80 -11.82
N VAL A 132 -22.97 0.85 -10.65
CA VAL A 132 -23.42 0.19 -9.42
C VAL A 132 -24.32 1.09 -8.56
N ASP A 133 -24.29 2.41 -8.79
CA ASP A 133 -24.82 3.44 -7.89
C ASP A 133 -23.99 3.65 -6.61
N GLN A 134 -23.78 4.92 -6.27
CA GLN A 134 -22.96 5.33 -5.12
C GLN A 134 -23.61 4.98 -3.78
N ASN A 135 -24.94 5.04 -3.69
CA ASN A 135 -25.64 4.74 -2.45
C ASN A 135 -25.54 3.27 -2.12
N TRP A 136 -25.67 2.40 -3.13
CA TRP A 136 -25.48 0.98 -2.94
C TRP A 136 -24.04 0.64 -2.55
N LEU A 137 -23.03 1.21 -3.23
CA LEU A 137 -21.62 1.01 -2.85
C LEU A 137 -21.34 1.44 -1.40
N SER A 138 -21.93 2.56 -0.97
CA SER A 138 -21.77 3.07 0.39
C SER A 138 -22.51 2.19 1.42
N ALA A 139 -23.70 1.71 1.09
CA ALA A 139 -24.46 0.77 1.91
C ALA A 139 -23.76 -0.59 2.03
N ALA A 140 -23.22 -1.10 0.92
CA ALA A 140 -22.46 -2.34 0.89
C ALA A 140 -21.15 -2.21 1.67
N ALA A 141 -20.46 -1.06 1.58
CA ALA A 141 -19.28 -0.77 2.41
C ALA A 141 -19.64 -0.65 3.89
N TYR A 142 -20.78 -0.05 4.25
CA TYR A 142 -21.28 0.02 5.62
C TYR A 142 -21.58 -1.37 6.19
N ALA A 143 -22.21 -2.24 5.38
CA ALA A 143 -22.52 -3.62 5.74
C ALA A 143 -21.25 -4.51 5.83
N ALA A 144 -20.29 -4.34 4.91
CA ALA A 144 -19.05 -5.10 4.91
C ALA A 144 -18.02 -4.62 5.97
N GLY A 145 -18.10 -3.35 6.37
CA GLY A 145 -17.08 -2.64 7.14
C GLY A 145 -17.12 -2.81 8.65
N ALA A 146 -17.78 -3.85 9.18
CA ALA A 146 -17.73 -4.20 10.61
C ALA A 146 -18.20 -3.11 11.60
N TYR A 147 -19.02 -2.13 11.16
CA TYR A 147 -19.62 -1.15 12.07
C TYR A 147 -20.69 -1.74 12.98
N ASN A 148 -21.35 -2.81 12.52
CA ASN A 148 -22.32 -3.54 13.31
C ASN A 148 -22.28 -5.03 12.90
N PRO A 149 -21.85 -5.95 13.78
CA PRO A 149 -21.86 -7.39 13.49
C PRO A 149 -23.27 -7.96 13.29
N ALA A 150 -24.32 -7.19 13.58
CA ALA A 150 -25.70 -7.56 13.29
C ALA A 150 -26.10 -7.38 11.81
N ILE A 151 -25.27 -6.72 10.98
CA ILE A 151 -25.55 -6.55 9.55
C ILE A 151 -24.87 -7.69 8.78
N PRO A 152 -25.62 -8.52 8.03
CA PRO A 152 -25.04 -9.54 7.18
C PRO A 152 -24.11 -8.91 6.13
N ALA A 153 -22.88 -9.40 6.03
CA ALA A 153 -21.96 -8.96 5.00
C ALA A 153 -22.49 -9.33 3.60
N PRO A 154 -22.26 -8.50 2.58
CA PRO A 154 -22.61 -8.84 1.20
C PRO A 154 -21.98 -10.18 0.80
N ALA A 155 -22.78 -11.09 0.22
CA ALA A 155 -22.31 -12.40 -0.24
C ALA A 155 -21.15 -12.28 -1.24
N ILE A 156 -21.19 -11.26 -2.08
CA ILE A 156 -20.10 -10.85 -2.95
C ILE A 156 -19.50 -9.58 -2.37
N PRO A 157 -18.22 -9.60 -1.94
CA PRO A 157 -17.53 -8.41 -1.46
C PRO A 157 -17.60 -7.28 -2.51
N PRO A 158 -17.84 -6.02 -2.10
CA PRO A 158 -18.00 -4.88 -3.01
C PRO A 158 -16.66 -4.38 -3.59
N TRP A 159 -15.76 -5.30 -3.94
CA TRP A 159 -14.50 -5.00 -4.61
C TRP A 159 -14.73 -4.86 -6.11
N PHE A 160 -14.11 -3.86 -6.75
CA PHE A 160 -14.29 -3.61 -8.18
C PHE A 160 -13.98 -4.83 -9.05
N SER A 161 -13.03 -5.67 -8.65
CA SER A 161 -12.66 -6.91 -9.35
C SER A 161 -13.78 -7.96 -9.27
N SER A 162 -14.31 -8.22 -8.06
CA SER A 162 -15.43 -9.13 -7.84
C SER A 162 -16.69 -8.66 -8.58
N LEU A 163 -16.98 -7.35 -8.51
CA LEU A 163 -18.11 -6.74 -9.19
C LEU A 163 -17.96 -6.75 -10.72
N ALA A 164 -16.73 -6.70 -11.26
CA ALA A 164 -16.52 -6.77 -12.71
C ALA A 164 -16.68 -8.19 -13.26
N ILE A 165 -16.20 -9.20 -12.52
CA ILE A 165 -16.26 -10.61 -12.92
C ILE A 165 -17.70 -11.07 -13.11
N MET A 166 -18.63 -10.66 -12.25
CA MET A 166 -20.04 -11.04 -12.36
C MET A 166 -20.82 -10.39 -13.53
N LEU A 167 -20.23 -9.44 -14.25
CA LEU A 167 -20.93 -8.73 -15.35
C LEU A 167 -20.96 -9.52 -16.66
N THR A 168 -20.21 -10.62 -16.74
CA THR A 168 -20.05 -11.38 -17.98
C THR A 168 -20.15 -12.88 -17.74
N ASP A 169 -20.84 -13.58 -18.64
CA ASP A 169 -20.89 -15.05 -18.67
C ASP A 169 -19.83 -15.62 -19.62
N SER A 170 -19.10 -14.77 -20.35
CA SER A 170 -18.12 -15.23 -21.34
C SER A 170 -16.89 -15.84 -20.65
N PRO A 171 -16.61 -17.14 -20.83
CA PRO A 171 -15.48 -17.79 -20.17
C PRO A 171 -14.14 -17.15 -20.55
N ILE A 172 -14.03 -16.64 -21.77
CA ILE A 172 -12.82 -15.98 -22.27
C ILE A 172 -12.58 -14.66 -21.54
N LEU A 173 -13.62 -13.82 -21.40
CA LEU A 173 -13.50 -12.54 -20.69
C LEU A 173 -13.19 -12.76 -19.21
N LEU A 174 -13.84 -13.74 -18.58
CA LEU A 174 -13.56 -14.14 -17.20
C LEU A 174 -12.10 -14.59 -17.04
N PHE A 175 -11.63 -15.49 -17.90
CA PHE A 175 -10.27 -15.99 -17.87
C PHE A 175 -9.23 -14.87 -18.02
N LEU A 176 -9.42 -13.95 -18.98
CA LEU A 176 -8.51 -12.83 -19.19
C LEU A 176 -8.49 -11.86 -18.01
N MET A 177 -9.65 -11.58 -17.40
CA MET A 177 -9.71 -10.75 -16.19
C MET A 177 -9.02 -11.43 -15.00
N ILE A 178 -9.31 -12.71 -14.75
CA ILE A 178 -8.72 -13.45 -13.63
C ILE A 178 -7.19 -13.55 -13.79
N ILE A 179 -6.70 -13.90 -14.98
CA ILE A 179 -5.25 -13.94 -15.22
C ILE A 179 -4.62 -12.56 -15.06
N GLY A 180 -5.24 -11.49 -15.56
CA GLY A 180 -4.67 -10.15 -15.43
C GLY A 180 -4.58 -9.67 -13.98
N ILE A 181 -5.60 -9.94 -13.16
CA ILE A 181 -5.57 -9.68 -11.70
C ILE A 181 -4.49 -10.54 -11.04
N MET A 182 -4.39 -11.83 -11.41
CA MET A 182 -3.39 -12.73 -10.85
C MET A 182 -1.96 -12.29 -11.19
N LEU A 183 -1.73 -11.84 -12.43
CA LEU A 183 -0.44 -11.29 -12.85
C LEU A 183 -0.08 -10.03 -12.07
N ASN A 184 -1.05 -9.16 -11.77
CA ASN A 184 -0.85 -8.01 -10.89
C ASN A 184 -0.48 -8.44 -9.46
N ALA A 185 -1.17 -9.42 -8.89
CA ALA A 185 -0.86 -9.95 -7.56
C ALA A 185 0.57 -10.52 -7.49
N ILE A 186 0.98 -11.30 -8.50
CA ILE A 186 2.34 -11.86 -8.60
C ILE A 186 3.38 -10.74 -8.74
N GLN A 187 3.09 -9.70 -9.53
CA GLN A 187 3.97 -8.55 -9.70
C GLN A 187 4.25 -7.86 -8.36
N VAL A 188 3.22 -7.65 -7.53
CA VAL A 188 3.37 -7.06 -6.20
C VAL A 188 4.29 -7.90 -5.32
N VAL A 189 4.09 -9.22 -5.29
CA VAL A 189 4.93 -10.13 -4.50
C VAL A 189 6.40 -10.05 -4.92
N PHE A 190 6.67 -10.06 -6.23
CA PHE A 190 8.05 -9.96 -6.72
C PHE A 190 8.71 -8.62 -6.37
N ASN A 191 7.98 -7.52 -6.47
CA ASN A 191 8.49 -6.21 -6.07
C ASN A 191 8.87 -6.18 -4.58
N VAL A 192 8.04 -6.75 -3.71
CA VAL A 192 8.30 -6.80 -2.26
C VAL A 192 9.52 -7.68 -1.95
N ILE A 193 9.70 -8.82 -2.62
CA ILE A 193 10.87 -9.70 -2.42
C ILE A 193 12.17 -8.97 -2.80
N VAL A 194 12.19 -8.33 -3.96
CA VAL A 194 13.38 -7.60 -4.45
C VAL A 194 13.69 -6.42 -3.54
N GLY A 195 12.66 -5.66 -3.14
CA GLY A 195 12.78 -4.53 -2.23
C GLY A 195 13.38 -4.91 -0.89
N TRP A 196 12.74 -5.88 -0.22
CA TRP A 196 13.17 -6.33 1.09
C TRP A 196 14.59 -6.90 1.09
N THR A 197 14.96 -7.71 0.09
CA THR A 197 16.31 -8.29 0.02
C THR A 197 17.39 -7.23 -0.16
N ARG A 198 17.15 -6.20 -0.97
CA ARG A 198 18.11 -5.09 -1.16
C ARG A 198 18.32 -4.29 0.11
N VAL A 199 17.23 -3.93 0.77
CA VAL A 199 17.29 -3.18 2.03
C VAL A 199 17.99 -4.01 3.11
N ALA A 200 17.67 -5.30 3.23
CA ALA A 200 18.28 -6.20 4.21
C ALA A 200 19.79 -6.40 3.96
N VAL A 201 20.21 -6.56 2.70
CA VAL A 201 21.62 -6.66 2.33
C VAL A 201 22.36 -5.36 2.63
N ALA A 202 21.80 -4.21 2.25
CA ALA A 202 22.39 -2.90 2.54
C ALA A 202 22.56 -2.68 4.05
N MET A 203 21.53 -2.93 4.86
CA MET A 203 21.61 -2.83 6.32
C MET A 203 22.63 -3.80 6.94
N SER A 204 22.87 -4.95 6.32
CA SER A 204 23.89 -5.90 6.75
C SER A 204 25.32 -5.44 6.40
N ILE A 205 25.49 -4.81 5.23
CA ILE A 205 26.76 -4.18 4.83
C ILE A 205 27.09 -3.00 5.75
N ASP A 206 26.11 -2.19 6.11
CA ASP A 206 26.23 -1.09 7.09
C ASP A 206 26.53 -1.58 8.53
N GLY A 207 26.49 -2.90 8.76
CA GLY A 207 26.77 -3.54 10.06
C GLY A 207 25.57 -3.60 11.02
N VAL A 208 24.43 -3.01 10.66
CA VAL A 208 23.19 -3.00 11.45
C VAL A 208 22.59 -4.39 11.57
N LEU A 209 22.50 -5.12 10.45
CA LEU A 209 22.08 -6.51 10.45
C LEU A 209 23.29 -7.47 10.57
N PRO A 210 23.08 -8.72 11.01
CA PRO A 210 24.14 -9.73 11.02
C PRO A 210 24.67 -10.02 9.61
N LYS A 211 26.01 -10.18 9.48
CA LYS A 211 26.70 -10.37 8.19
C LYS A 211 26.18 -11.54 7.33
N PHE A 212 25.55 -12.55 7.93
CA PHE A 212 24.99 -13.67 7.19
C PHE A 212 23.81 -13.25 6.30
N VAL A 213 23.12 -12.15 6.62
CA VAL A 213 22.01 -11.63 5.81
C VAL A 213 22.51 -11.12 4.46
N SER A 214 23.69 -10.51 4.41
CA SER A 214 24.36 -10.10 3.16
C SER A 214 25.18 -11.21 2.49
N HIS A 215 25.18 -12.44 3.01
CA HIS A 215 25.97 -13.52 2.40
C HIS A 215 25.36 -13.96 1.07
N VAL A 216 26.09 -13.73 -0.02
CA VAL A 216 25.72 -14.11 -1.38
C VAL A 216 26.25 -15.52 -1.66
N SER A 217 25.35 -16.43 -2.05
CA SER A 217 25.73 -17.79 -2.40
C SER A 217 26.54 -17.82 -3.70
N PRO A 218 27.70 -18.51 -3.75
CA PRO A 218 28.50 -18.64 -4.98
C PRO A 218 27.76 -19.35 -6.12
N ARG A 219 26.74 -20.18 -5.81
CA ARG A 219 26.00 -20.96 -6.81
C ARG A 219 24.90 -20.15 -7.47
N THR A 220 24.16 -19.36 -6.69
CA THR A 220 22.98 -18.63 -7.17
C THR A 220 23.25 -17.15 -7.39
N HIS A 221 24.40 -16.63 -6.92
CA HIS A 221 24.74 -15.21 -6.92
C HIS A 221 23.65 -14.34 -6.26
N THR A 222 22.91 -14.91 -5.31
CA THR A 222 21.84 -14.23 -4.57
C THR A 222 22.00 -14.38 -3.05
N PRO A 223 21.49 -13.43 -2.24
CA PRO A 223 21.51 -13.49 -0.78
C PRO A 223 20.48 -14.51 -0.25
N VAL A 224 20.82 -15.80 -0.30
CA VAL A 224 19.88 -16.91 -0.02
C VAL A 224 19.28 -16.81 1.39
N TYR A 225 20.09 -16.48 2.40
CA TYR A 225 19.59 -16.35 3.78
C TYR A 225 18.54 -15.25 3.91
N ALA A 226 18.72 -14.14 3.19
CA ALA A 226 17.70 -13.12 3.16
C ALA A 226 16.40 -13.71 2.60
N HIS A 227 16.43 -14.32 1.41
CA HIS A 227 15.23 -14.90 0.80
C HIS A 227 14.52 -15.93 1.70
N VAL A 228 15.28 -16.76 2.42
CA VAL A 228 14.74 -17.72 3.37
C VAL A 228 14.06 -17.04 4.56
N ILE A 229 14.65 -15.98 5.11
CA ILE A 229 14.01 -15.18 6.17
C ILE A 229 12.68 -14.60 5.68
N PHE A 230 12.64 -14.04 4.47
CA PHE A 230 11.41 -13.51 3.89
C PHE A 230 10.36 -14.59 3.70
N LEU A 231 10.75 -15.76 3.18
CA LEU A 231 9.85 -16.89 2.98
C LEU A 231 9.27 -17.38 4.31
N ILE A 232 10.09 -17.53 5.35
CA ILE A 232 9.63 -18.00 6.67
C ILE A 232 8.71 -16.95 7.31
N LEU A 233 9.17 -15.70 7.43
CA LEU A 233 8.43 -14.67 8.17
C LEU A 233 7.22 -14.17 7.39
N GLY A 234 7.40 -13.78 6.13
CA GLY A 234 6.33 -13.23 5.29
C GLY A 234 5.47 -14.32 4.63
N GLY A 235 6.09 -15.40 4.15
CA GLY A 235 5.38 -16.46 3.44
C GLY A 235 4.61 -17.42 4.35
N TYR A 236 5.23 -17.88 5.44
CA TYR A 236 4.62 -18.89 6.32
C TYR A 236 4.02 -18.29 7.60
N VAL A 237 4.82 -17.57 8.40
CA VAL A 237 4.37 -17.07 9.70
C VAL A 237 3.25 -16.04 9.53
N PHE A 238 3.45 -15.04 8.67
CA PHE A 238 2.42 -14.04 8.43
C PHE A 238 1.17 -14.64 7.78
N ALA A 239 1.32 -15.54 6.80
CA ALA A 239 0.17 -16.21 6.18
C ALA A 239 -0.61 -17.09 7.18
N TYR A 240 0.09 -17.80 8.06
CA TYR A 240 -0.52 -18.58 9.13
C TYR A 240 -1.33 -17.66 10.07
N VAL A 241 -0.72 -16.58 10.55
CA VAL A 241 -1.38 -15.62 11.44
C VAL A 241 -2.58 -14.98 10.74
N TYR A 242 -2.44 -14.59 9.47
CA TYR A 242 -3.50 -13.94 8.70
C TYR A 242 -4.74 -14.83 8.49
N ASN A 243 -4.53 -16.12 8.20
CA ASN A 243 -5.62 -17.02 7.82
C ASN A 243 -6.21 -17.78 9.01
N LEU A 244 -5.41 -18.08 10.04
CA LEU A 244 -5.81 -18.99 11.12
C LEU A 244 -6.03 -18.29 12.46
N VAL A 245 -5.55 -17.05 12.65
CA VAL A 245 -5.84 -16.29 13.88
C VAL A 245 -7.13 -15.48 13.69
N PRO A 246 -8.18 -15.76 14.49
CA PRO A 246 -9.44 -15.02 14.40
C PRO A 246 -9.23 -13.51 14.57
N ASN A 247 -9.97 -12.71 13.80
CA ASN A 247 -9.96 -11.24 13.84
C ASN A 247 -8.63 -10.56 13.44
N TYR A 248 -7.60 -11.30 13.04
CA TYR A 248 -6.33 -10.69 12.63
C TYR A 248 -6.46 -9.85 11.34
N GLN A 249 -7.40 -10.19 10.48
CA GLN A 249 -7.67 -9.48 9.22
C GLN A 249 -8.02 -8.00 9.42
N ILE A 250 -8.55 -7.63 10.59
CA ILE A 250 -8.85 -6.24 10.95
C ILE A 250 -7.54 -5.41 11.05
N TYR A 251 -6.43 -6.05 11.40
CA TYR A 251 -5.11 -5.41 11.49
C TYR A 251 -4.39 -5.30 10.16
N THR A 252 -5.02 -5.59 9.03
CA THR A 252 -4.31 -5.52 7.73
C THR A 252 -4.08 -4.08 7.27
N LEU A 253 -5.03 -3.21 7.58
CA LEU A 253 -4.92 -1.76 7.44
C LEU A 253 -3.76 -1.18 8.28
N ALA A 254 -3.26 -1.91 9.27
CA ALA A 254 -2.08 -1.56 10.06
C ALA A 254 -0.86 -1.21 9.24
N VAL A 255 -0.63 -2.00 8.20
CA VAL A 255 0.58 -1.93 7.38
C VAL A 255 0.70 -0.54 6.76
N THR A 256 -0.41 0.09 6.42
CA THR A 256 -0.44 1.45 5.92
C THR A 256 -0.01 2.47 6.96
N ALA A 257 -0.46 2.36 8.21
CA ALA A 257 -0.04 3.27 9.26
C ALA A 257 1.49 3.21 9.45
N VAL A 258 2.05 1.99 9.46
CA VAL A 258 3.51 1.78 9.56
C VAL A 258 4.23 2.38 8.35
N ALA A 259 3.75 2.14 7.14
CA ALA A 259 4.32 2.72 5.91
C ALA A 259 4.28 4.25 5.94
N THR A 260 3.21 4.83 6.49
CA THR A 260 3.08 6.30 6.63
C THR A 260 4.11 6.87 7.60
N ILE A 261 4.40 6.17 8.71
CA ILE A 261 5.49 6.53 9.63
C ILE A 261 6.84 6.49 8.90
N MET A 262 7.07 5.47 8.05
CA MET A 262 8.28 5.41 7.22
C MET A 262 8.39 6.59 6.25
N TYR A 263 7.28 7.01 5.62
CA TYR A 263 7.28 8.20 4.75
C TYR A 263 7.61 9.47 5.52
N ILE A 264 7.11 9.64 6.75
CA ILE A 264 7.47 10.77 7.62
C ILE A 264 8.98 10.74 7.92
N GLY A 265 9.51 9.57 8.31
CA GLY A 265 10.94 9.41 8.60
C GLY A 265 11.82 9.75 7.40
N THR A 266 11.49 9.22 6.21
CA THR A 266 12.23 9.48 4.97
C THR A 266 12.13 10.95 4.55
N ALA A 267 10.95 11.56 4.67
CA ALA A 267 10.73 12.97 4.32
C ALA A 267 11.51 13.92 5.24
N LEU A 268 11.51 13.66 6.55
CA LEU A 268 12.31 14.41 7.52
C LEU A 268 13.81 14.19 7.30
N GLY A 269 14.23 12.96 7.02
CA GLY A 269 15.61 12.62 6.68
C GLY A 269 16.10 13.40 5.45
N GLY A 270 15.32 13.41 4.38
CA GLY A 270 15.58 14.22 3.19
C GLY A 270 15.56 15.73 3.48
N ALA A 271 14.68 16.17 4.39
CA ALA A 271 14.59 17.57 4.76
C ALA A 271 15.86 18.07 5.44
N VAL A 272 16.42 17.30 6.38
CA VAL A 272 17.63 17.68 7.14
C VAL A 272 18.94 17.38 6.40
N PHE A 273 18.88 16.54 5.36
CA PHE A 273 20.04 16.07 4.59
C PHE A 273 20.99 17.19 4.10
N PRO A 274 20.49 18.35 3.61
CA PRO A 274 21.38 19.44 3.19
C PRO A 274 22.26 20.02 4.30
N TRP A 275 21.87 19.88 5.57
CA TRP A 275 22.63 20.39 6.71
C TRP A 275 23.50 19.32 7.38
N THR A 276 23.04 18.08 7.42
CA THR A 276 23.75 16.97 8.07
C THR A 276 24.85 16.37 7.20
N ARG A 277 24.71 16.44 5.87
CA ARG A 277 25.65 15.88 4.87
C ARG A 277 25.89 16.84 3.70
N LYS A 278 26.36 18.05 4.01
CA LYS A 278 26.57 19.14 3.04
C LYS A 278 27.37 18.74 1.81
N GLU A 279 28.51 18.07 1.98
CA GLU A 279 29.39 17.71 0.85
C GLU A 279 28.75 16.69 -0.08
N VAL A 280 28.06 15.69 0.49
CA VAL A 280 27.31 14.70 -0.29
C VAL A 280 26.11 15.35 -0.98
N TYR A 281 25.40 16.24 -0.29
CA TYR A 281 24.28 16.95 -0.89
C TYR A 281 24.70 17.80 -2.09
N ARG A 282 25.88 18.42 -2.05
CA ARG A 282 26.39 19.26 -3.16
C ARG A 282 26.58 18.50 -4.46
N THR A 283 26.86 17.19 -4.41
CA THR A 283 26.99 16.38 -5.64
C THR A 283 25.64 15.97 -6.22
N ALA A 284 24.56 16.04 -5.43
CA ALA A 284 23.23 15.65 -5.87
C ALA A 284 22.67 16.62 -6.93
N PRO A 285 21.99 16.13 -7.99
CA PRO A 285 21.39 16.99 -9.03
C PRO A 285 20.38 18.02 -8.48
N ILE A 286 19.69 17.68 -7.39
CA ILE A 286 18.68 18.53 -6.75
C ILE A 286 19.30 19.73 -6.00
N SER A 287 20.61 19.69 -5.72
CA SER A 287 21.31 20.71 -4.92
C SER A 287 21.32 22.11 -5.55
N LYS A 288 21.10 22.16 -6.87
CA LYS A 288 20.99 23.39 -7.66
C LYS A 288 19.69 24.15 -7.40
N TYR A 289 18.65 23.47 -6.92
CA TYR A 289 17.33 24.06 -6.70
C TYR A 289 17.18 24.55 -5.26
N LYS A 290 16.99 25.86 -5.10
CA LYS A 290 16.83 26.54 -3.81
C LYS A 290 15.78 27.63 -3.94
N VAL A 291 15.04 27.87 -2.86
CA VAL A 291 14.14 29.02 -2.74
C VAL A 291 14.76 29.94 -1.69
N GLY A 292 15.43 31.00 -2.15
CA GLY A 292 16.26 31.83 -1.29
C GLY A 292 17.41 31.02 -0.64
N PRO A 293 17.60 31.10 0.69
CA PRO A 293 18.66 30.36 1.38
C PRO A 293 18.31 28.88 1.64
N ILE A 294 17.04 28.47 1.42
CA ILE A 294 16.55 27.15 1.80
C ILE A 294 16.62 26.19 0.60
N PRO A 295 17.28 25.03 0.73
CA PRO A 295 17.25 23.98 -0.28
C PRO A 295 15.83 23.49 -0.56
N LEU A 296 15.47 23.32 -1.83
CA LEU A 296 14.12 22.92 -2.23
C LEU A 296 13.71 21.58 -1.59
N ILE A 297 14.65 20.63 -1.47
CA ILE A 297 14.43 19.33 -0.83
C ILE A 297 13.94 19.46 0.63
N THR A 298 14.35 20.50 1.36
CA THR A 298 13.86 20.73 2.72
C THR A 298 12.41 21.14 2.72
N ILE A 299 12.05 22.09 1.86
CA ILE A 299 10.66 22.56 1.77
C ILE A 299 9.75 21.38 1.39
N CYS A 300 10.14 20.61 0.37
CA CYS A 300 9.41 19.42 -0.04
C CYS A 300 9.34 18.36 1.07
N GLY A 301 10.44 18.10 1.79
CA GLY A 301 10.47 17.13 2.88
C GLY A 301 9.60 17.53 4.07
N VAL A 302 9.59 18.81 4.47
CA VAL A 302 8.72 19.32 5.54
C VAL A 302 7.25 19.23 5.12
N ILE A 303 6.91 19.63 3.89
CA ILE A 303 5.54 19.53 3.38
C ILE A 303 5.08 18.06 3.33
N ALA A 304 5.93 17.16 2.82
CA ALA A 304 5.63 15.74 2.74
C ALA A 304 5.48 15.09 4.13
N ALA A 305 6.31 15.48 5.11
CA ALA A 305 6.20 15.03 6.49
C ALA A 305 4.92 15.53 7.15
N ALA A 306 4.57 16.81 6.98
CA ALA A 306 3.34 17.40 7.51
C ALA A 306 2.08 16.75 6.90
N PHE A 307 2.09 16.54 5.57
CA PHE A 307 1.01 15.85 4.88
C PHE A 307 0.86 14.40 5.39
N SER A 308 1.95 13.64 5.45
CA SER A 308 1.93 12.25 5.92
C SER A 308 1.52 12.15 7.39
N ALA A 309 1.95 13.08 8.24
CA ALA A 309 1.50 13.15 9.64
C ALA A 309 0.01 13.45 9.77
N THR A 310 -0.52 14.35 8.94
CA THR A 310 -1.96 14.65 8.89
C THR A 310 -2.77 13.43 8.43
N MET A 311 -2.27 12.72 7.41
CA MET A 311 -2.91 11.48 6.94
C MET A 311 -2.88 10.38 8.01
N LEU A 312 -1.77 10.23 8.74
CA LEU A 312 -1.67 9.30 9.86
C LEU A 312 -2.66 9.67 10.97
N TYR A 313 -2.80 10.96 11.30
CA TYR A 313 -3.78 11.43 12.28
C TYR A 313 -5.20 11.05 11.87
N PHE A 314 -5.60 11.29 10.63
CA PHE A 314 -6.92 10.88 10.14
C PHE A 314 -7.08 9.35 10.16
N PHE A 315 -6.05 8.61 9.77
CA PHE A 315 -6.07 7.14 9.80
C PHE A 315 -6.34 6.58 11.20
N LEU A 316 -5.77 7.22 12.23
CA LEU A 316 -5.94 6.81 13.62
C LEU A 316 -7.24 7.32 14.25
N THR A 317 -7.74 8.50 13.88
CA THR A 317 -8.88 9.13 14.57
C THR A 317 -10.22 8.87 13.91
N VAL A 318 -10.25 8.60 12.60
CA VAL A 318 -11.50 8.51 11.85
C VAL A 318 -12.20 7.16 12.11
N PRO A 319 -13.48 7.17 12.51
CA PRO A 319 -14.27 5.98 12.82
C PRO A 319 -14.23 4.85 11.79
N PHE A 320 -14.22 5.17 10.49
CA PHE A 320 -14.33 4.15 9.43
C PHE A 320 -12.98 3.64 8.94
N LEU A 321 -11.89 4.13 9.51
CA LEU A 321 -10.54 3.66 9.22
C LEU A 321 -10.15 2.68 10.32
N VAL A 322 -9.12 2.99 11.12
CA VAL A 322 -8.73 2.11 12.22
C VAL A 322 -9.40 2.48 13.54
N ASN A 323 -9.79 3.75 13.70
CA ASN A 323 -10.46 4.28 14.89
C ASN A 323 -9.84 3.84 16.23
N VAL A 324 -8.70 4.44 16.54
CA VAL A 324 -8.09 4.31 17.86
C VAL A 324 -8.86 5.18 18.85
N ASP A 325 -9.38 4.55 19.89
CA ASP A 325 -9.99 5.27 21.02
C ASP A 325 -8.88 5.76 21.96
N PHE A 326 -8.43 6.99 21.75
CA PHE A 326 -7.43 7.63 22.60
C PHE A 326 -7.93 7.94 24.01
N SER A 327 -9.25 7.97 24.24
CA SER A 327 -9.85 8.23 25.56
C SER A 327 -9.85 6.99 26.45
N ASN A 328 -9.89 5.80 25.86
CA ASN A 328 -9.76 4.52 26.53
C ASN A 328 -8.67 3.67 25.87
N LEU A 329 -7.41 3.94 26.20
CA LEU A 329 -6.27 3.17 25.70
C LEU A 329 -6.36 1.67 26.04
N GLY A 330 -7.08 1.29 27.11
CA GLY A 330 -7.33 -0.11 27.48
C GLY A 330 -8.38 -0.84 26.63
N TYR A 331 -9.03 -0.15 25.69
CA TYR A 331 -10.01 -0.75 24.78
C TYR A 331 -9.35 -1.81 23.88
N SER A 332 -9.99 -2.99 23.79
CA SER A 332 -9.47 -4.10 22.99
C SER A 332 -9.33 -3.76 21.50
N GLY A 333 -10.09 -2.79 20.98
CA GLY A 333 -9.93 -2.30 19.61
C GLY A 333 -8.62 -1.55 19.38
N ASN A 334 -7.95 -1.07 20.43
CA ASN A 334 -6.64 -0.42 20.35
C ASN A 334 -5.47 -1.41 20.30
N LEU A 335 -5.71 -2.73 20.34
CA LEU A 335 -4.67 -3.76 20.24
C LEU A 335 -3.76 -3.51 19.02
N PHE A 336 -4.36 -3.03 17.93
CA PHE A 336 -3.69 -2.56 16.73
C PHE A 336 -2.56 -1.55 17.02
N LEU A 337 -2.86 -0.47 17.74
CA LEU A 337 -1.91 0.61 18.05
C LEU A 337 -0.71 0.03 18.79
N TYR A 338 -0.96 -0.84 19.77
CA TYR A 338 0.08 -1.47 20.57
C TYR A 338 1.01 -2.35 19.73
N VAL A 339 0.48 -3.13 18.79
CA VAL A 339 1.31 -3.97 17.89
C VAL A 339 2.20 -3.10 17.00
N VAL A 340 1.66 -2.05 16.40
CA VAL A 340 2.45 -1.13 15.54
C VAL A 340 3.52 -0.40 16.34
N VAL A 341 3.15 0.15 17.50
CA VAL A 341 4.08 0.82 18.41
C VAL A 341 5.16 -0.16 18.86
N ALA A 342 4.81 -1.38 19.24
CA ALA A 342 5.76 -2.41 19.66
C ALA A 342 6.73 -2.80 18.54
N ILE A 343 6.26 -2.97 17.30
CA ILE A 343 7.13 -3.26 16.15
C ILE A 343 8.08 -2.08 15.89
N PHE A 344 7.55 -0.86 15.82
CA PHE A 344 8.34 0.34 15.53
C PHE A 344 9.41 0.58 16.60
N PHE A 345 9.01 0.67 17.87
CA PHE A 345 9.95 0.87 18.97
C PHE A 345 10.84 -0.35 19.21
N GLY A 346 10.40 -1.56 18.86
CA GLY A 346 11.22 -2.76 18.85
C GLY A 346 12.40 -2.65 17.88
N TRP A 347 12.17 -2.17 16.66
CA TRP A 347 13.24 -1.91 15.68
C TRP A 347 14.16 -0.76 16.10
N VAL A 348 13.60 0.32 16.68
CA VAL A 348 14.40 1.42 17.23
C VAL A 348 15.29 0.92 18.37
N ALA A 349 14.74 0.15 19.30
CA ALA A 349 15.48 -0.46 20.40
C ALA A 349 16.57 -1.40 19.87
N TYR A 350 16.25 -2.26 18.90
CA TYR A 350 17.25 -3.11 18.23
C TYR A 350 18.41 -2.31 17.67
N TYR A 351 18.15 -1.20 16.96
CA TYR A 351 19.20 -0.35 16.40
C TYR A 351 20.14 0.19 17.48
N PHE A 352 19.60 0.74 18.57
CA PHE A 352 20.42 1.30 19.65
C PHE A 352 21.18 0.22 20.43
N VAL A 353 20.56 -0.93 20.70
CA VAL A 353 21.23 -2.08 21.33
C VAL A 353 22.37 -2.59 20.47
N ARG A 354 22.12 -2.75 19.16
CA ARG A 354 23.14 -3.16 18.18
C ARG A 354 24.27 -2.15 18.12
N ARG A 355 23.97 -0.85 18.06
CA ARG A 355 24.99 0.21 18.04
C ARG A 355 25.85 0.19 19.30
N ALA A 356 25.24 0.01 20.47
CA ALA A 356 25.96 -0.10 21.73
C ALA A 356 26.86 -1.36 21.76
N TYR A 357 26.37 -2.49 21.27
CA TYR A 357 27.14 -3.73 21.15
C TYR A 357 28.34 -3.57 20.21
N LEU A 358 28.14 -2.99 19.02
CA LEU A 358 29.21 -2.78 18.04
C LEU A 358 30.30 -1.84 18.57
N ARG A 359 29.91 -0.77 19.27
CA ARG A 359 30.88 0.12 19.95
C ARG A 359 31.72 -0.62 20.99
N ARG A 360 31.13 -1.57 21.74
CA ARG A 360 31.88 -2.38 22.72
C ARG A 360 32.94 -3.28 22.07
N ILE A 361 32.70 -3.75 20.85
CA ILE A 361 33.65 -4.57 20.09
C ILE A 361 34.54 -3.75 19.14
N GLY A 362 34.58 -2.42 19.31
CA GLY A 362 35.45 -1.53 18.55
C GLY A 362 35.00 -1.21 17.12
N ILE A 363 33.77 -1.55 16.74
CA ILE A 363 33.21 -1.25 15.42
C ILE A 363 32.36 0.03 15.51
N ASP A 364 32.83 1.10 14.86
CA ASP A 364 32.08 2.35 14.77
C ASP A 364 31.11 2.35 13.59
N LEU A 365 29.83 2.14 13.89
CA LEU A 365 28.74 2.21 12.92
C LEU A 365 28.61 3.60 12.27
N ASP A 366 29.07 4.67 12.95
CA ASP A 366 28.96 6.03 12.44
C ASP A 366 29.90 6.27 11.25
N LEU A 367 30.94 5.44 11.07
CA LEU A 367 31.82 5.47 9.90
C LEU A 367 31.12 4.98 8.63
N ALA A 368 30.26 3.97 8.73
CA ALA A 368 29.50 3.45 7.58
C ALA A 368 28.56 4.51 6.98
N TYR A 369 28.11 5.47 7.79
CA TYR A 369 27.21 6.56 7.37
C TYR A 369 27.92 7.87 7.00
N LYS A 370 29.26 7.89 6.96
CA LYS A 370 30.04 9.07 6.55
C LYS A 370 30.26 9.13 5.05
N GLU A 371 30.38 7.99 4.39
CA GLU A 371 30.62 7.88 2.95
C GLU A 371 29.50 7.05 2.32
N ILE A 372 29.07 7.42 1.11
CA ILE A 372 28.24 6.52 0.31
C ILE A 372 29.18 5.40 -0.15
N PRO A 373 28.88 4.11 0.11
CA PRO A 373 29.69 3.02 -0.43
C PRO A 373 29.85 3.21 -1.95
N PRO A 374 31.06 3.02 -2.52
CA PRO A 374 31.21 3.01 -3.97
C PRO A 374 30.27 1.94 -4.52
N ILE A 375 29.36 2.38 -5.40
CA ILE A 375 28.32 1.56 -6.03
C ILE A 375 28.95 0.53 -6.95
#